data_AF-A0A975HLB8-F1
#
_entry.id   AF-A0A975HLB8-F1
#
_cell.length_a   1.000
_cell.length_b   1.000
_cell.length_c   1.000
_cell.angle_alpha   90.00
_cell.angle_beta   90.00
_cell.angle_gamma   90.00
#
_symmetry.space_group_name_H-M   'P 1'
#
loop_
_entity.id
_entity.type
_entity.pdbx_description
1 polymer ?
#
loop_
_entity_poly.entity_id
_entity_poly.type
_entity_poly.pdbx_seq_one_letter_code
_entity_poly.pdbx_strand_id
1 'polypeptide(L)' 'MGLAGYYFKHMQTTKANQVYEYMKARDEKNVLIQVRHGQALLENGLVDLAKEVFSSALKLAHAQNNTEAVEFIQHHLERL' A
#
# COMPACT_ATOMS: atom_id res chain seq x y z
N MET A 1 9.12 -5.84 12.67
CA MET A 1 7.69 -5.49 12.53
C MET A 1 7.51 -4.02 12.91
N GLY A 2 6.99 -3.17 12.01
CA GLY A 2 6.65 -1.78 12.31
C GLY A 2 5.26 -1.66 12.95
N LEU A 3 4.89 -0.44 13.39
CA LEU A 3 3.63 -0.18 14.11
C LEU A 3 2.38 -0.62 13.33
N ALA A 4 2.33 -0.39 12.02
CA ALA A 4 1.20 -0.82 11.20
C ALA A 4 1.06 -2.36 11.15
N GLY A 5 2.17 -3.06 10.99
CA GLY A 5 2.21 -4.53 11.00
C GLY A 5 1.80 -5.13 12.35
N TYR A 6 2.13 -4.45 13.46
CA TYR A 6 1.63 -4.83 14.78
C TYR A 6 0.09 -4.74 14.84
N TYR A 7 -0.49 -3.63 14.37
CA TYR A 7 -1.94 -3.48 14.37
C TYR A 7 -2.66 -4.50 13.49
N PHE A 8 -2.13 -4.77 12.30
CA PHE A 8 -2.65 -5.81 11.42
C PHE A 8 -2.68 -7.20 12.08
N LYS A 9 -1.56 -7.61 12.70
CA LYS A 9 -1.46 -8.89 13.43
C LYS A 9 -2.50 -9.03 14.54
N HIS A 10 -2.93 -7.91 15.12
CA HIS A 10 -3.94 -7.88 16.18
C HIS A 10 -5.34 -7.53 15.67
N MET A 11 -5.62 -7.69 14.37
CA MET A 11 -6.91 -7.39 13.74
C MET A 11 -7.38 -5.94 13.92
N GLN A 12 -6.46 -5.02 14.22
CA GLN A 12 -6.71 -3.59 14.39
C GLN A 12 -6.50 -2.86 13.05
N THR A 13 -7.14 -3.34 11.99
CA THR A 13 -7.00 -2.84 10.61
C THR A 13 -7.17 -1.33 10.50
N THR A 14 -8.14 -0.74 11.20
CA THR A 14 -8.34 0.72 11.22
C THR A 14 -7.10 1.46 11.71
N LYS A 15 -6.47 0.99 12.79
CA LYS A 15 -5.24 1.61 13.33
C LYS A 15 -4.04 1.36 12.42
N ALA A 16 -3.96 0.17 11.82
CA ALA A 16 -2.93 -0.10 10.82
C ALA A 16 -3.01 0.88 9.65
N ASN A 17 -4.21 1.10 9.12
CA ASN A 17 -4.47 2.06 8.05
C ASN A 17 -4.14 3.50 8.48
N GLN A 18 -4.48 3.92 9.70
CA GLN A 18 -4.12 5.24 10.22
C GLN A 18 -2.61 5.50 10.21
N VAL A 19 -1.78 4.47 10.47
CA VAL A 19 -0.32 4.61 10.39
C VAL A 19 0.12 4.90 8.95
N TYR A 20 -0.43 4.19 7.97
CA TYR A 20 -0.10 4.44 6.56
C TYR A 20 -0.63 5.79 6.07
N GLU A 21 -1.84 6.19 6.46
CA GLU A 21 -2.39 7.51 6.14
C GLU A 21 -1.52 8.63 6.72
N TYR A 22 -1.03 8.48 7.95
CA TYR A 22 -0.10 9.42 8.55
C TYR A 22 1.24 9.50 7.80
N MET A 23 1.78 8.36 7.35
CA MET A 23 3.00 8.32 6.55
C MET A 23 2.78 9.00 5.18
N LYS A 24 1.65 8.71 4.52
CA LYS A 24 1.27 9.30 3.24
C LYS A 24 1.07 10.81 3.35
N ALA A 25 0.47 11.31 4.43
CA ALA A 25 0.29 12.75 4.65
C ALA A 25 1.61 13.52 4.78
N ARG A 26 2.70 12.86 5.19
CA ARG A 26 4.03 13.47 5.30
C ARG A 26 4.80 13.48 3.99
N ASP A 27 4.51 12.53 3.11
CA ASP A 27 5.14 12.41 1.81
C ASP A 27 4.15 11.79 0.82
N GLU A 28 3.25 12.64 0.32
CA GLU A 28 2.12 12.23 -0.54
C GLU A 28 2.58 11.67 -1.89
N LYS A 29 3.81 12.02 -2.30
CA LYS A 29 4.43 11.57 -3.54
C LYS A 29 5.23 10.28 -3.35
N ASN A 30 5.28 9.73 -2.14
CA ASN A 30 6.03 8.51 -1.92
C ASN A 30 5.23 7.26 -2.32
N VAL A 31 5.46 6.80 -3.55
CA VAL A 31 4.83 5.58 -4.08
C VAL A 31 5.12 4.37 -3.19
N LEU A 32 6.32 4.29 -2.60
CA LEU A 32 6.71 3.15 -1.76
C LEU A 32 5.83 3.00 -0.52
N ILE A 33 5.34 4.10 0.06
CA ILE A 33 4.42 4.06 1.21
C ILE A 33 3.12 3.35 0.81
N GLN A 34 2.56 3.70 -0.36
CA GLN A 34 1.33 3.10 -0.85
C GLN A 34 1.54 1.63 -1.25
N VAL A 35 2.67 1.31 -1.89
CA VAL A 35 3.04 -0.08 -2.22
C VAL A 35 3.11 -0.95 -0.96
N ARG A 36 3.81 -0.48 0.08
CA ARG A 36 3.93 -1.21 1.36
C ARG A 36 2.59 -1.34 2.09
N HIS A 37 1.71 -0.37 1.92
CA HIS A 37 0.36 -0.44 2.48
C HIS A 37 -0.47 -1.52 1.77
N GLY A 38 -0.47 -1.54 0.44
CA GLY A 38 -1.14 -2.57 -0.36
C GLY A 38 -0.64 -3.97 -0.03
N GLN A 39 0.68 -4.15 0.08
CA GLN A 39 1.27 -5.43 0.47
C GLN A 39 0.83 -5.88 1.86
N ALA A 40 0.87 -5.00 2.85
CA ALA A 40 0.45 -5.34 4.20
C ALA A 40 -1.05 -5.70 4.25
N LEU A 41 -1.90 -5.07 3.45
CA LEU A 41 -3.30 -5.44 3.33
C LEU A 41 -3.45 -6.86 2.74
N LEU A 42 -2.68 -7.21 1.70
CA LEU A 42 -2.68 -8.58 1.13
C LEU A 42 -2.22 -9.64 2.12
N GLU A 43 -1.13 -9.39 2.84
CA GLU A 43 -0.60 -10.31 3.85
C GLU A 43 -1.63 -10.60 4.96
N ASN A 44 -2.62 -9.72 5.13
CA ASN A 44 -3.70 -9.85 6.10
C ASN A 44 -5.05 -10.23 5.47
N GLY A 45 -5.05 -10.66 4.19
CA GLY A 45 -6.25 -11.15 3.49
C GLY A 45 -7.24 -10.06 3.08
N LEU A 46 -6.87 -8.78 3.18
CA LEU A 46 -7.72 -7.64 2.83
C LEU A 46 -7.56 -7.28 1.35
N VAL A 47 -7.92 -8.21 0.47
CA VAL A 47 -7.63 -8.15 -0.97
C VAL A 47 -8.28 -6.94 -1.65
N ASP A 48 -9.55 -6.65 -1.37
CA ASP A 48 -10.26 -5.51 -1.98
C ASP A 48 -9.58 -4.18 -1.64
N LEU A 49 -9.25 -3.97 -0.36
CA LEU A 49 -8.55 -2.78 0.10
C LEU A 49 -7.14 -2.69 -0.50
N ALA A 50 -6.44 -3.82 -0.61
CA ALA A 50 -5.13 -3.85 -1.24
C ALA A 50 -5.20 -3.42 -2.71
N LYS A 51 -6.21 -3.90 -3.44
CA LYS A 51 -6.43 -3.55 -4.85
C LYS A 51 -6.70 -2.06 -5.04
N GLU A 52 -7.48 -1.44 -4.16
CA GLU A 52 -7.72 0.01 -4.17
C GLU A 52 -6.42 0.79 -3.95
N VAL A 53 -5.64 0.39 -2.94
CA VAL A 53 -4.36 1.04 -2.60
C VAL A 53 -3.34 0.87 -3.74
N PHE A 54 -3.20 -0.32 -4.31
CA PHE A 54 -2.32 -0.54 -5.47
C PHE A 54 -2.77 0.26 -6.70
N SER A 55 -4.07 0.38 -6.94
CA SER A 55 -4.59 1.20 -8.05
C SER A 55 -4.24 2.68 -7.87
N SER A 56 -4.30 3.20 -6.64
CA SER A 56 -3.83 4.55 -6.31
C SER A 56 -2.32 4.68 -6.53
N ALA A 57 -1.54 3.73 -6.02
CA ALA A 57 -0.09 3.72 -6.13
C ALA A 57 0.35 3.70 -7.61
N LEU A 58 -0.34 2.93 -8.45
CA LEU A 58 -0.05 2.81 -9.88
C LEU A 58 -0.23 4.15 -10.60
N LYS A 59 -1.33 4.88 -10.32
CA LYS A 59 -1.57 6.23 -10.88
C LYS A 59 -0.44 7.19 -10.49
N LEU A 60 -0.02 7.16 -9.23
CA LEU A 60 1.06 8.01 -8.74
C LEU A 60 2.41 7.63 -9.38
N ALA A 61 2.70 6.33 -9.52
CA ALA A 61 3.91 5.83 -10.16
C ALA A 61 4.00 6.26 -11.64
N HIS A 62 2.89 6.15 -12.38
CA HIS A 62 2.79 6.66 -13.75
C HIS A 62 3.03 8.17 -13.82
N ALA A 63 2.40 8.95 -12.93
CA ALA A 63 2.59 10.40 -12.88
C ALA A 63 4.05 10.81 -12.61
N GLN A 64 4.82 9.93 -11.96
CA GLN A 64 6.24 10.15 -11.66
C GLN A 64 7.19 9.55 -12.70
N ASN A 65 6.68 8.86 -13.72
CA ASN A 65 7.48 8.06 -14.64
C ASN A 65 8.38 7.04 -13.92
N ASN A 66 7.90 6.50 -12.78
CA ASN A 66 8.62 5.49 -12.02
C ASN A 66 8.29 4.10 -12.56
N THR A 67 8.98 3.70 -13.63
CA THR A 67 8.72 2.44 -14.34
C THR A 67 8.88 1.21 -13.44
N GLU A 68 9.90 1.20 -12.57
CA GLU A 68 10.13 0.10 -11.63
C GLU A 68 8.93 -0.09 -10.69
N ALA A 69 8.40 1.00 -10.14
CA ALA A 69 7.22 0.93 -9.29
C ALA A 69 5.96 0.50 -10.07
N VAL A 70 5.80 0.97 -11.31
CA VAL A 70 4.69 0.55 -12.19
C VAL A 70 4.70 -0.97 -12.40
N GLU A 71 5.83 -1.53 -12.83
CA GLU A 71 5.99 -2.97 -13.08
C GLU A 71 5.75 -3.77 -11.79
N PHE A 72 6.33 -3.31 -10.68
CA PHE A 72 6.15 -3.94 -9.38
C PHE A 72 4.67 -4.01 -8.96
N ILE A 73 3.94 -2.91 -9.11
CA ILE A 73 2.54 -2.80 -8.72
C ILE A 73 1.66 -3.64 -9.64
N GLN A 74 1.90 -3.61 -10.95
CA GLN A 74 1.16 -4.42 -11.93
C GLN A 74 1.29 -5.91 -11.64
N HIS A 75 2.52 -6.38 -11.40
CA HIS A 75 2.78 -7.77 -11.04
C HIS A 75 2.03 -8.23 -9.78
N HIS A 76 1.80 -7.33 -8.82
CA HIS A 76 0.99 -7.65 -7.64
C HIS A 76 -0.51 -7.66 -7.99
N LEU A 77 -1.00 -6.67 -8.75
CA LEU A 77 -2.41 -6.57 -9.15
C LEU A 77 -2.90 -7.75 -10.00
N GLU A 78 -2.04 -8.29 -10.88
CA GLU A 78 -2.38 -9.44 -11.73
C GLU A 78 -2.54 -10.75 -10.95
N ARG A 79 -2.15 -10.77 -9.67
CA ARG A 79 -2.14 -11.96 -8.82
C ARG A 79 -3.20 -11.90 -7.71
N LEU A 80 -4.10 -10.92 -7.77
CA LEU A 80 -5.24 -10.70 -6.86
C LEU A 80 -6.54 -11.16 -7.48
#